data_AF-Q54VN8-F1
#
_entry.id   AF-Q54VN8-F1
#
_cell.length_a   1.000
_cell.length_b   1.000
_cell.length_c   1.000
_cell.angle_alpha   90.00
_cell.angle_beta   90.00
_cell.angle_gamma   90.00
#
_symmetry.space_group_name_H-M   'P 1'
#
loop_
_entity.id
_entity.type
_entity.pdbx_description
1 polymer ?
#
loop_
_entity_poly.entity_id
_entity_poly.type
_entity_poly.pdbx_seq_one_letter_code
_entity_poly.pdbx_strand_id
1 'polypeptide(L)' 'MGAKEHFMPSAIPSLEKNVMIICGILDFFFFGVGTIILGALDDCNVWCVLIGVLQLCLPFVGWFWSIIWGVLILLKALA' A
#
# COMPACT_ATOMS: atom_id res chain seq x y z
N MET A 1 -0.86 -12.09 -18.88
CA MET A 1 -0.39 -11.83 -17.49
C MET A 1 -1.54 -11.98 -16.47
N GLY A 2 -2.48 -12.93 -16.64
CA GLY A 2 -3.83 -12.82 -16.07
C GLY A 2 -4.11 -13.38 -14.66
N ALA A 3 -3.13 -13.90 -13.92
CA ALA A 3 -3.37 -14.47 -12.58
C ALA A 3 -3.05 -13.50 -11.43
N LYS A 4 -2.13 -12.54 -11.62
CA LYS A 4 -1.69 -11.63 -10.55
C LYS A 4 -2.70 -10.52 -10.26
N GLU A 5 -3.48 -10.13 -11.26
CA GLU A 5 -4.43 -9.02 -11.16
C GLU A 5 -5.62 -9.36 -10.24
N HIS A 6 -5.97 -10.64 -10.10
CA HIS A 6 -7.09 -11.07 -9.26
C HIS A 6 -6.76 -11.12 -7.76
N PHE A 7 -5.48 -11.20 -7.40
CA PHE A 7 -5.00 -11.25 -6.02
C PHE A 7 -4.59 -9.89 -5.46
N MET A 8 -4.34 -8.90 -6.33
CA MET A 8 -4.07 -7.55 -5.88
C MET A 8 -5.39 -6.87 -5.57
N PRO A 9 -5.59 -6.36 -4.34
CA PRO A 9 -6.76 -5.53 -4.05
C PRO A 9 -6.87 -4.47 -5.14
N SER A 10 -8.04 -4.35 -5.76
CA SER A 10 -8.34 -3.27 -6.72
C SER A 10 -8.10 -1.89 -6.11
N ALA A 11 -8.02 -1.82 -4.78
CA ALA A 11 -7.65 -0.64 -4.01
C ALA A 11 -6.19 -0.21 -4.16
N ILE A 12 -5.24 -1.06 -4.60
CA ILE A 12 -3.83 -0.64 -4.74
C ILE A 12 -3.68 0.18 -6.04
N PRO A 13 -3.29 1.45 -5.96
CA PRO A 13 -3.09 2.31 -7.13
C PRO A 13 -2.01 1.81 -8.09
N SER A 14 -2.07 2.25 -9.35
CA SER A 14 -0.95 2.16 -10.29
C SER A 14 -0.34 3.53 -10.51
N LEU A 15 0.65 3.88 -9.69
CA LEU A 15 1.43 5.11 -9.81
C LEU A 15 2.77 4.83 -10.48
N GLU A 16 3.60 5.86 -10.64
CA GLU A 16 4.96 5.68 -11.13
C GLU A 16 5.73 4.66 -10.28
N LYS A 17 6.48 3.79 -10.95
CA LYS A 17 7.19 2.67 -10.33
C LYS A 17 8.07 3.09 -9.14
N ASN A 18 8.78 4.21 -9.28
CA ASN A 18 9.62 4.76 -8.21
C ASN A 18 8.79 5.18 -6.98
N VAL A 19 7.65 5.83 -7.20
CA VAL A 19 6.74 6.26 -6.13
C VAL A 19 6.19 5.04 -5.39
N MET A 20 5.76 4.02 -6.13
CA MET A 20 5.25 2.80 -5.53
C MET A 20 6.32 2.08 -4.69
N ILE A 21 7.56 1.99 -5.19
CA ILE A 21 8.67 1.38 -4.44
C ILE A 21 8.96 2.16 -3.16
N ILE A 22 9.04 3.49 -3.23
CA ILE A 22 9.28 4.35 -2.06
C ILE A 22 8.13 4.20 -1.05
N CYS A 23 6.87 4.23 -1.51
CA CYS A 23 5.71 4.07 -0.64
C CYS A 23 5.69 2.68 0.01
N GLY A 24 5.97 1.61 -0.73
CA GLY A 24 6.01 0.25 -0.18
C GLY A 24 7.08 0.08 0.89
N ILE A 25 8.27 0.65 0.68
CA ILE A 25 9.35 0.66 1.69
C ILE A 25 8.94 1.50 2.91
N LEU A 26 8.37 2.69 2.69
CA LEU A 26 7.89 3.54 3.79
C LEU A 26 6.83 2.84 4.64
N ASP A 27 5.94 2.06 4.02
CA ASP A 27 4.88 1.34 4.75
C ASP A 27 5.47 0.38 5.80
N PHE A 28 6.54 -0.34 5.46
CA PHE A 28 7.20 -1.29 6.38
C PHE A 28 7.72 -0.65 7.66
N PHE A 29 8.24 0.58 7.57
CA PHE A 29 8.86 1.26 8.71
C PHE A 29 7.89 2.18 9.45
N PHE A 30 6.90 2.74 8.75
CA PHE A 30 6.00 3.76 9.29
C PHE A 30 4.56 3.30 9.45
N PHE A 31 4.31 1.99 9.54
CA PHE A 31 3.02 1.43 10.01
C PHE A 31 1.80 1.98 9.24
N GLY A 32 1.88 2.12 7.92
CA GLY A 32 0.74 2.51 7.06
C GLY A 32 0.87 3.84 6.36
N VAL A 33 1.90 4.64 6.69
CA VAL A 33 2.14 5.94 6.04
C VAL A 33 2.35 5.79 4.53
N GLY A 34 3.03 4.72 4.10
CA GLY A 34 3.24 4.45 2.67
C GLY A 34 1.92 4.24 1.93
N THR A 35 1.01 3.46 2.51
CA THR A 35 -0.34 3.20 1.99
C THR A 35 -1.19 4.47 1.98
N ILE A 36 -1.07 5.34 3.00
CA ILE A 36 -1.77 6.65 3.03
C ILE A 36 -1.30 7.54 1.89
N ILE A 37 0.02 7.71 1.73
CA ILE A 37 0.59 8.56 0.68
C ILE A 37 0.17 8.03 -0.69
N LEU A 38 0.26 6.71 -0.89
CA LEU A 38 -0.12 6.08 -2.15
C LEU A 38 -1.60 6.32 -2.47
N GLY A 39 -2.50 6.18 -1.49
CA GLY A 39 -3.92 6.48 -1.66
C GLY A 39 -4.20 7.97 -1.91
N ALA A 40 -3.45 8.87 -1.26
CA ALA A 40 -3.59 10.31 -1.49
C ALA A 40 -3.13 10.73 -2.90
N LEU A 41 -2.11 10.06 -3.45
CA LEU A 41 -1.61 10.31 -4.80
C LEU A 41 -2.49 9.69 -5.91
N ASP A 42 -3.33 8.72 -5.57
CA ASP A 42 -4.30 8.07 -6.47
C ASP A 42 -5.68 8.70 -6.35
N ASP A 43 -5.85 9.92 -6.85
CA ASP A 43 -7.13 10.66 -6.83
C ASP A 43 -7.84 10.66 -5.46
N CYS A 44 -7.06 10.67 -4.37
CA CYS A 44 -7.57 10.50 -3.00
C CYS A 44 -8.43 9.25 -2.83
N ASN A 45 -7.90 8.09 -3.18
CA ASN A 45 -8.52 6.79 -2.93
C ASN A 45 -8.71 6.56 -1.43
N VAL A 46 -9.92 6.89 -0.97
CA VAL A 46 -10.32 6.89 0.44
C VAL A 46 -10.08 5.53 1.08
N TRP A 47 -10.23 4.44 0.33
CA TRP A 47 -10.02 3.09 0.86
C TRP A 47 -8.57 2.81 1.23
N CYS A 48 -7.61 3.20 0.38
CA CYS A 48 -6.18 3.10 0.71
C CYS A 48 -5.85 3.96 1.92
N VAL A 49 -6.29 5.21 1.92
CA VAL A 49 -6.04 6.13 3.05
C VAL A 49 -6.62 5.57 4.35
N LEU A 50 -7.85 5.06 4.32
CA LEU A 50 -8.51 4.46 5.49
C LEU A 50 -7.75 3.24 6.00
N ILE A 51 -7.28 2.37 5.10
CA ILE A 51 -6.49 1.18 5.48
C ILE A 51 -5.18 1.61 6.12
N GLY A 52 -4.47 2.58 5.55
CA GLY A 52 -3.22 3.07 6.13
C GLY A 52 -3.42 3.77 7.49
N VAL A 53 -4.53 4.51 7.67
CA VAL A 53 -4.90 5.08 8.98
C VAL A 53 -5.22 3.97 9.99
N LEU A 54 -5.92 2.91 9.58
CA LEU A 54 -6.21 1.77 10.44
C LEU A 54 -4.93 1.04 10.87
N GLN A 55 -3.93 0.95 9.98
CA GLN A 55 -2.62 0.38 10.30
C GLN A 55 -1.89 1.20 11.37
N LEU A 56 -1.97 2.54 11.33
CA LEU A 56 -1.40 3.42 12.35
C LEU A 56 -2.08 3.28 13.72
N CYS A 57 -3.40 3.07 13.73
CA CYS A 57 -4.17 2.93 14.97
C CYS A 57 -3.88 1.63 15.75
N LEU A 58 -3.37 0.59 15.09
CA LEU A 58 -3.15 -0.73 15.68
C LEU A 58 -1.65 -1.09 15.68
N PRO A 59 -0.91 -0.92 16.79
CA PRO A 59 0.55 -0.94 16.75
C PRO A 59 1.16 -2.28 16.33
N PHE A 60 0.63 -3.44 16.76
CA PHE A 60 1.19 -4.75 16.35
C PHE A 60 0.46 -5.34 15.14
N VAL A 61 -0.87 -5.31 15.15
CA VAL A 61 -1.70 -5.87 14.08
C VAL A 61 -1.59 -5.02 12.82
N GLY A 62 -1.66 -3.70 12.98
CA GLY A 62 -1.53 -2.73 11.89
C GLY A 62 -0.13 -2.72 11.31
N TRP A 63 0.92 -2.90 12.10
CA TRP A 63 2.28 -3.09 11.58
C TRP A 63 2.40 -4.30 10.67
N PHE A 64 1.97 -5.46 11.16
CA PHE A 64 2.01 -6.69 10.38
C PHE A 64 1.19 -6.55 9.08
N TRP A 65 0.04 -5.89 9.18
CA TRP A 65 -0.79 -5.57 8.02
C TRP A 65 -0.10 -4.61 7.04
N SER A 66 0.66 -3.64 7.55
CA SER A 66 1.50 -2.73 6.76
C SER A 66 2.61 -3.44 6.00
N ILE A 67 3.20 -4.48 6.61
CA ILE A 67 4.15 -5.36 5.90
C ILE A 67 3.47 -6.11 4.74
N ILE A 68 2.24 -6.58 4.92
CA ILE A 68 1.53 -7.24 3.82
C ILE A 68 1.25 -6.23 2.70
N TRP A 69 0.77 -5.04 3.05
CA TRP A 69 0.46 -3.99 2.08
C TRP A 69 1.69 -3.47 1.34
N GLY A 70 2.79 -3.18 2.02
CA GLY A 70 4.03 -2.79 1.37
C GLY A 70 4.57 -3.85 0.40
N VAL A 71 4.43 -5.15 0.71
CA VAL A 71 4.80 -6.23 -0.23
C VAL A 71 3.88 -6.21 -1.45
N LEU A 72 2.57 -6.04 -1.27
CA LEU A 72 1.63 -5.95 -2.39
C LEU A 72 1.90 -4.74 -3.28
N ILE A 73 2.21 -3.57 -2.69
CA ILE A 73 2.59 -2.36 -3.43
C ILE A 73 3.87 -2.61 -4.24
N LEU A 74 4.90 -3.24 -3.65
CA LEU A 74 6.14 -3.59 -4.34
C LEU A 74 5.93 -4.61 -5.46
N LEU A 75 5.11 -5.64 -5.21
CA LEU A 75 4.76 -6.62 -6.24
C LEU A 75 4.04 -5.97 -7.41
N LYS A 76 3.15 -5.01 -7.15
CA LYS A 76 2.47 -4.26 -8.21
C LYS A 76 3.41 -3.33 -8.97
N ALA A 77 4.38 -2.72 -8.29
CA ALA A 77 5.40 -1.89 -8.92
C ALA A 77 6.34 -2.70 -9.84
N LEU A 78 6.62 -3.95 -9.48
CA LEU A 78 7.55 -4.83 -10.20
C LEU A 78 6.89 -5.72 -11.26
N ALA A 79 5.57 -5.88 -11.21
CA ALA A 79 4.79 -6.60 -12.22
C ALA A 79 4.75 -5.85 -13.56
#